data_AF-A0AA35WLB7-F1
#
_entry.id   AF-A0AA35WLB7-F1
#
_cell.length_a   1.000
_cell.length_b   1.000
_cell.length_c   1.000
_cell.angle_alpha   90.00
_cell.angle_beta   90.00
_cell.angle_gamma   90.00
#
_symmetry.space_group_name_H-M   'P 1'
#
loop_
_entity.id
_entity.type
_entity.pdbx_description
1 polymer ?
#
loop_
_entity_poly.entity_id
_entity_poly.type
_entity_poly.pdbx_seq_one_letter_code
_entity_poly.pdbx_strand_id
1 'polypeptide(L)'
;MGITITLSHEQEPLGTAGPLGLAREILEKDAEPFFVLNSDVICSYPFKKMLELHHSHGKEGTIVVTKVEEPSKYGVVVYNPTSWQIGRFVEKPKIFVSNKINAGIYIFSPTVLKR
;
A
#
# COMPACT_ATOMS: atom_id res chain seq x y z
N MET A 1 -23.75 -3.39 -14.93
CA MET A 1 -22.72 -3.77 -13.94
C MET A 1 -23.02 -3.03 -12.65
N GLY A 2 -23.30 -3.75 -11.57
CA GLY A 2 -23.50 -3.15 -10.25
C GLY A 2 -22.18 -3.18 -9.47
N ILE A 3 -21.87 -2.11 -8.77
CA ILE A 3 -20.78 -2.06 -7.80
C ILE A 3 -21.43 -2.10 -6.43
N THR A 4 -20.97 -3.00 -5.55
CA THR A 4 -21.35 -2.99 -4.14
C THR A 4 -20.42 -2.04 -3.40
N ILE A 5 -21.00 -1.06 -2.72
CA ILE A 5 -20.26 -0.11 -1.89
C ILE A 5 -20.56 -0.46 -0.43
N THR A 6 -19.51 -0.72 0.33
CA THR A 6 -19.59 -0.91 1.79
C THR A 6 -18.85 0.23 2.47
N LEU A 7 -19.49 0.82 3.47
CA LEU A 7 -18.89 1.90 4.26
C LEU A 7 -18.48 1.32 5.61
N SER A 8 -17.20 1.50 5.96
CA SER A 8 -16.69 1.24 7.30
C SER A 8 -16.29 2.58 7.90
N HIS A 9 -16.89 2.93 9.05
CA HIS A 9 -16.67 4.22 9.69
C HIS A 9 -15.74 4.06 10.89
N GLU A 10 -14.60 4.75 10.83
CA GLU A 10 -13.64 4.86 11.92
C GLU A 10 -14.11 5.95 12.90
N GLN A 11 -14.46 5.58 14.14
CA GLN A 11 -14.97 6.53 15.14
C GLN A 11 -13.87 7.40 15.76
N GLU A 12 -12.66 6.86 15.88
CA GLU A 12 -11.48 7.54 16.42
C GLU A 12 -10.28 7.25 15.51
N PRO A 13 -9.32 8.17 15.32
CA PRO A 13 -8.20 7.92 14.41
C PRO A 13 -7.32 6.75 14.90
N LEU A 14 -7.34 5.62 14.18
CA LEU A 14 -6.51 4.44 14.47
C LEU A 14 -5.22 4.42 13.63
N GLY A 15 -4.98 5.48 12.85
CA GLY A 15 -3.84 5.60 11.93
C GLY A 15 -4.09 4.90 10.59
N THR A 16 -3.11 4.97 9.67
CA THR A 16 -3.29 4.58 8.25
C THR A 16 -3.72 3.13 8.05
N ALA A 17 -3.30 2.21 8.93
CA ALA A 17 -3.66 0.80 8.84
C ALA A 17 -4.94 0.43 9.61
N GLY A 18 -5.43 1.31 10.50
CA GLY A 18 -6.61 1.08 11.32
C GLY A 18 -7.88 0.74 10.55
N PRO A 19 -8.21 1.47 9.46
CA PRO A 19 -9.34 1.13 8.59
C PRO A 19 -9.29 -0.27 8.00
N LEU A 20 -8.11 -0.85 7.78
CA LEU A 20 -7.97 -2.22 7.28
C LEU A 20 -8.40 -3.23 8.35
N GLY A 21 -8.07 -2.98 9.62
CA GLY A 21 -8.53 -3.79 10.75
C GLY A 21 -10.05 -3.72 10.92
N LEU A 22 -10.65 -2.53 10.81
CA LEU A 22 -12.11 -2.36 10.85
C LEU A 22 -12.83 -3.07 9.70
N ALA A 23 -12.19 -3.16 8.53
CA ALA A 23 -12.74 -3.83 7.36
C ALA A 23 -12.34 -5.30 7.24
N ARG A 24 -11.72 -5.90 8.28
CA ARG A 24 -11.12 -7.25 8.19
C ARG A 24 -12.10 -8.30 7.68
N GLU A 25 -13.32 -8.36 8.22
CA GLU A 25 -14.33 -9.35 7.81
C GLU A 25 -14.71 -9.26 6.33
N ILE A 26 -14.61 -8.05 5.75
CA ILE A 26 -14.87 -7.80 4.33
C ILE A 26 -13.66 -8.21 3.48
N LEU A 27 -12.46 -7.89 3.96
CA LEU A 27 -11.20 -8.11 3.25
C LEU A 27 -10.69 -9.55 3.32
N GLU A 28 -11.09 -10.32 4.35
CA GLU A 28 -10.76 -11.74 4.53
C GLU A 28 -11.86 -12.69 4.02
N LYS A 29 -12.86 -12.18 3.31
CA LYS A 29 -13.99 -12.99 2.81
C LYS A 29 -13.54 -14.11 1.85
N ASP A 30 -12.42 -13.91 1.17
CA ASP A 30 -11.79 -14.84 0.25
C ASP A 30 -10.26 -14.72 0.35
N ALA A 31 -9.53 -15.52 -0.43
CA ALA A 31 -8.06 -15.54 -0.43
C ALA A 31 -7.46 -14.60 -1.49
N GLU A 32 -8.28 -13.85 -2.22
CA GLU A 32 -7.80 -12.99 -3.30
C GLU A 32 -7.13 -11.73 -2.74
N PRO A 33 -6.09 -11.22 -3.41
CA PRO A 33 -5.47 -9.97 -3.00
C PRO A 33 -6.42 -8.79 -3.23
N PHE A 34 -6.31 -7.77 -2.38
CA PHE A 34 -7.12 -6.55 -2.46
C PHE A 34 -6.25 -5.31 -2.65
N PHE A 35 -6.77 -4.35 -3.40
CA PHE A 35 -6.14 -3.04 -3.58
C PHE A 35 -6.49 -2.11 -2.43
N VAL A 36 -5.50 -1.34 -1.98
CA VAL A 36 -5.69 -0.24 -1.04
C VAL A 36 -5.18 1.02 -1.71
N LEU A 37 -5.99 2.07 -1.70
CA LEU A 37 -5.71 3.34 -2.36
C LEU A 37 -6.01 4.47 -1.40
N ASN A 38 -5.09 5.42 -1.27
CA ASN A 38 -5.41 6.69 -0.65
C ASN A 38 -6.39 7.46 -1.56
N SER A 39 -7.41 8.10 -0.95
CA SER A 39 -8.49 8.76 -1.69
C SER A 39 -8.08 10.05 -2.41
N ASP A 40 -6.92 10.60 -2.05
CA ASP A 40 -6.35 11.83 -2.61
C ASP A 40 -5.39 11.58 -3.78
N VAL A 41 -5.18 10.32 -4.17
CA VAL A 41 -4.29 9.95 -5.27
C VAL A 41 -5.05 9.99 -6.60
N ILE A 42 -4.52 10.76 -7.57
CA ILE A 42 -5.07 10.83 -8.93
C ILE A 42 -3.96 10.45 -9.91
N CYS A 43 -4.12 9.31 -10.59
CA CYS A 43 -3.15 8.84 -11.58
C CYS A 43 -3.77 7.81 -12.55
N SER A 44 -2.99 7.41 -13.56
CA SER A 44 -3.26 6.20 -14.32
C SER A 44 -2.84 4.97 -13.51
N TYR A 45 -3.80 4.35 -12.83
CA TYR A 45 -3.55 3.22 -11.94
C TYR A 45 -3.02 1.98 -12.70
N PRO A 46 -1.85 1.43 -12.31
CA PRO A 46 -1.24 0.29 -13.00
C PRO A 46 -1.73 -1.07 -12.47
N PHE A 47 -3.04 -1.24 -12.21
CA PHE A 47 -3.60 -2.39 -11.48
C PHE A 47 -3.16 -3.76 -12.02
N LYS A 48 -3.21 -3.95 -13.35
CA LYS A 48 -2.81 -5.22 -13.97
C LYS A 48 -1.35 -5.59 -13.66
N LYS A 49 -0.44 -4.63 -13.83
CA LYS A 49 0.99 -4.84 -13.56
C LYS A 49 1.26 -5.07 -12.08
N MET A 50 0.52 -4.38 -11.21
CA MET A 50 0.62 -4.59 -9.76
C MET A 50 0.21 -6.01 -9.38
N LEU A 51 -0.90 -6.50 -9.92
CA LEU A 51 -1.40 -7.85 -9.66
C LEU A 51 -0.42 -8.92 -10.16
N GLU A 52 0.08 -8.77 -11.39
CA GLU A 52 1.09 -9.66 -11.97
C GLU A 52 2.37 -9.71 -11.10
N LEU A 53 2.86 -8.55 -10.68
CA LEU A 53 4.04 -8.45 -9.82
C LEU A 53 3.78 -9.08 -8.44
N HIS A 54 2.64 -8.81 -7.83
CA HIS A 54 2.25 -9.34 -6.52
C HIS A 54 2.25 -10.87 -6.51
N HIS A 55 1.61 -11.47 -7.52
CA HIS A 55 1.62 -12.92 -7.68
C HIS A 55 3.02 -13.47 -7.96
N SER A 56 3.83 -12.79 -8.77
CA SER A 56 5.17 -13.29 -9.14
C SER A 56 6.12 -13.48 -7.95
N HIS A 57 6.01 -12.63 -6.92
CA HIS A 57 6.88 -12.73 -5.74
C HIS A 57 6.25 -13.49 -4.56
N GLY A 58 4.92 -13.68 -4.57
CA GLY A 58 4.20 -14.46 -3.55
C GLY A 58 4.40 -13.98 -2.11
N LYS A 59 4.50 -12.66 -1.91
CA LYS A 59 4.68 -12.02 -0.58
C LYS A 59 3.40 -11.29 -0.21
N GLU A 60 3.28 -10.90 1.05
CA GLU A 60 2.03 -10.35 1.59
C GLU A 60 1.63 -8.98 1.04
N GLY A 61 2.57 -8.23 0.44
CA GLY A 61 2.28 -6.88 -0.04
C GLY A 61 3.18 -6.40 -1.16
N THR A 62 2.60 -5.55 -2.00
CA THR A 62 3.30 -4.76 -3.03
C THR A 62 2.82 -3.33 -2.93
N ILE A 63 3.74 -2.38 -3.11
CA ILE A 63 3.51 -0.95 -2.98
C ILE A 63 4.02 -0.25 -4.23
N VAL A 64 3.27 0.74 -4.70
CA VAL A 64 3.75 1.62 -5.77
C VAL A 64 4.66 2.68 -5.16
N VAL A 65 5.84 2.82 -5.77
CA VAL A 65 6.84 3.79 -5.37
C VAL A 65 7.05 4.76 -6.53
N THR A 66 7.14 6.05 -6.22
CA THR A 66 7.43 7.10 -7.22
C THR A 66 8.62 7.94 -6.80
N LYS A 67 9.21 8.66 -7.75
CA LYS A 67 10.31 9.61 -7.49
C LYS A 67 9.75 11.01 -7.33
N VAL A 68 10.25 11.74 -6.33
CA VAL A 68 9.94 13.17 -6.11
C VAL A 68 11.23 13.94 -5.87
N GLU A 69 11.24 15.23 -6.16
CA GLU A 69 12.39 16.09 -5.89
C GLU A 69 12.58 16.33 -4.39
N GLU A 70 11.49 16.55 -3.65
CA GLU A 70 11.51 16.88 -2.21
C GLU A 70 10.81 15.79 -1.38
N PRO A 71 11.55 14.80 -0.83
CA PRO A 71 10.97 13.65 -0.15
C PRO A 71 10.66 13.88 1.34
N SER A 72 11.07 15.00 1.95
CA SER A 72 10.99 15.24 3.41
C SER A 72 9.58 15.18 4.00
N LYS A 73 8.54 15.36 3.17
CA LYS A 73 7.13 15.36 3.58
C LYS A 73 6.47 13.97 3.54
N TYR A 74 7.17 12.96 3.04
CA TYR A 74 6.58 11.65 2.69
C TYR A 74 7.30 10.49 3.38
N GLY A 75 6.67 9.31 3.29
CA GLY A 75 7.32 8.03 3.62
C GLY A 75 8.29 7.61 2.53
N VAL A 76 9.59 7.62 2.85
CA VAL A 76 10.68 7.25 1.93
C VAL A 76 10.92 5.75 1.97
N VAL A 77 11.08 5.16 0.78
CA VAL A 77 11.31 3.74 0.60
C VAL A 77 12.76 3.49 0.19
N VAL A 78 13.41 2.58 0.90
CA VAL A 78 14.71 2.00 0.53
C VAL A 78 14.49 0.51 0.26
N TYR A 79 14.80 0.09 -0.96
CA TYR A 79 14.67 -1.30 -1.41
C TYR A 79 15.99 -1.82 -1.98
N ASN A 80 16.13 -3.13 -1.99
CA ASN A 80 17.26 -3.81 -2.59
C ASN A 80 17.15 -3.77 -4.13
N PRO A 81 18.14 -3.25 -4.87
CA PRO A 81 18.03 -3.07 -6.32
C PRO A 81 18.01 -4.38 -7.12
N THR A 82 18.43 -5.50 -6.53
CA THR A 82 18.43 -6.83 -7.16
C THR A 82 17.14 -7.58 -6.86
N SER A 83 16.71 -7.61 -5.59
CA SER A 83 15.52 -8.39 -5.18
C SER A 83 14.22 -7.60 -5.19
N TRP A 84 14.28 -6.27 -5.33
CA TRP A 84 13.15 -5.33 -5.24
C TRP A 84 12.42 -5.33 -3.89
N GLN A 85 12.94 -6.04 -2.90
CA GLN A 85 12.38 -6.09 -1.56
C GLN A 85 12.66 -4.79 -0.82
N ILE A 86 11.64 -4.27 -0.14
CA ILE A 86 11.79 -3.12 0.74
C ILE A 86 12.57 -3.55 1.98
N GLY A 87 13.72 -2.92 2.19
CA GLY A 87 14.54 -3.13 3.37
C GLY A 87 14.24 -2.13 4.47
N ARG A 88 13.81 -0.90 4.12
CA ARG A 88 13.52 0.14 5.09
C ARG A 88 12.47 1.12 4.58
N PHE A 89 11.57 1.50 5.49
CA PHE A 89 10.61 2.58 5.31
C PHE A 89 10.94 3.69 6.32
N VAL A 90 11.05 4.94 5.88
CA VAL A 90 11.39 6.08 6.73
C VAL A 90 10.35 7.17 6.58
N GLU A 91 9.52 7.36 7.60
CA GLU A 91 8.49 8.39 7.61
C GLU A 91 9.10 9.77 7.82
N LYS A 92 8.80 10.72 6.92
CA LYS A 92 9.16 12.16 7.00
C LYS A 92 10.61 12.38 7.44
N PRO A 93 11.59 11.92 6.63
CA PRO A 93 12.98 11.91 7.04
C PRO A 93 13.53 13.33 7.20
N LYS A 94 14.25 13.58 8.30
CA LYS A 94 14.94 14.87 8.56
C LYS A 94 16.23 15.05 7.74
N ILE A 95 16.80 13.96 7.27
CA ILE A 95 18.00 13.92 6.41
C ILE A 95 17.65 13.20 5.12
N PHE A 96 18.30 13.56 4.01
CA PHE A 96 18.04 12.88 2.74
C PHE A 96 18.43 11.39 2.83
N VAL A 97 17.49 10.50 2.47
CA VAL A 97 17.71 9.04 2.43
C VAL A 97 17.61 8.51 1.00
N SER A 98 16.54 8.88 0.30
CA SER A 98 16.23 8.48 -1.08
C SER A 98 15.16 9.43 -1.59
N ASN A 99 15.12 9.63 -2.91
CA ASN A 99 14.08 10.41 -3.58
C ASN A 99 12.84 9.58 -3.95
N LYS A 100 12.75 8.35 -3.43
CA LYS A 100 11.69 7.39 -3.75
C LYS A 100 10.71 7.30 -2.59
N ILE A 101 9.46 7.60 -2.85
CA ILE A 101 8.41 7.69 -1.83
C ILE A 101 7.28 6.69 -2.09
N ASN A 102 6.57 6.36 -1.03
CA ASN A 102 5.28 5.68 -1.09
C ASN A 102 4.27 6.53 -1.87
N ALA A 103 3.68 5.96 -2.92
CA ALA A 103 2.68 6.65 -3.75
C ALA A 103 1.24 6.55 -3.21
N GLY A 104 1.01 5.88 -2.08
CA GLY A 104 -0.33 5.71 -1.51
C GLY A 104 -1.19 4.66 -2.25
N ILE A 105 -0.56 3.73 -2.95
CA ILE A 105 -1.22 2.68 -3.73
C ILE A 105 -0.57 1.34 -3.39
N TYR A 106 -1.38 0.38 -2.99
CA TYR A 106 -0.93 -0.91 -2.49
C TYR A 106 -1.81 -2.04 -3.02
N ILE A 107 -1.25 -3.25 -3.01
CA ILE A 107 -1.98 -4.50 -3.13
C ILE A 107 -1.48 -5.44 -2.03
N PHE A 108 -2.41 -6.05 -1.31
CA PHE A 108 -2.10 -6.94 -0.20
C PHE A 108 -2.81 -8.27 -0.33
N SER A 109 -2.15 -9.33 0.15
CA SER A 109 -2.80 -10.61 0.42
C SER A 109 -3.54 -10.53 1.77
N PRO A 110 -4.69 -11.20 1.93
CA PRO A 110 -5.44 -11.23 3.19
C PRO A 110 -4.63 -11.64 4.43
N THR A 111 -3.55 -12.41 4.24
CA THR A 111 -2.65 -12.82 5.35
C THR A 111 -2.04 -11.64 6.10
N VAL A 112 -1.94 -10.45 5.48
CA VAL A 112 -1.43 -9.24 6.14
C VAL A 112 -2.27 -8.83 7.36
N LEU A 113 -3.57 -9.21 7.39
CA LEU A 113 -4.53 -8.84 8.43
C LEU A 113 -4.46 -9.75 9.68
N LYS A 114 -3.60 -10.78 9.66
CA LYS A 114 -3.39 -11.71 10.78
C LYS A 114 -2.29 -11.26 11.76
N ARG A 115 -1.77 -10.04 11.61
CA ARG A 115 -0.66 -9.50 12.40
C ARG A 115 -1.12 -8.66 13.58
#